data_AF-A0A6A7KX64-F1
#
_entry.id   AF-A0A6A7KX64-F1
#
_cell.length_a   1.000
_cell.length_b   1.000
_cell.length_c   1.000
_cell.angle_alpha   90.00
_cell.angle_beta   90.00
_cell.angle_gamma   90.00
#
_symmetry.space_group_name_H-M   'P 1'
#
loop_
_entity.id
_entity.type
_entity.pdbx_description
1 polymer ?
#
loop_
_entity_poly.entity_id
_entity_poly.type
_entity_poly.pdbx_seq_one_letter_code
_entity_poly.pdbx_strand_id
1 'polypeptide(L)'
;MAVIGVSALVILFFAIWAAHRVTRPLAHFAEAADRLGVDLRSSPLPEHGSRELRKAARAFNQMQDRLRRLIDDRTMMLAAISHDLRTVLTRLKLRAEFIDEPQQRDKAVADIDEMLAMLDASLSFARDDTAEEARTSVDLSSLLQSLCDDLADAGGRVAYEGPPRLAYWSQPVAMRRAFANLIGNALKYGGEADVSAAGSEGAVTVEIADRGPGIPAAMREQVFAPFFRLEGSRSRETGGNGLGLSVARSIVRRHGGDITLHDRDGGGLLVRVTLPAVAGETSRAAA
;
A
#
# COMPACT_ATOMS: atom_id res chain seq x y z
N MET A 1 -49.19 -18.14 38.35
CA MET A 1 -48.14 -18.71 37.48
C MET A 1 -48.15 -18.12 36.07
N ALA A 2 -49.27 -18.15 35.33
CA ALA A 2 -49.33 -17.61 33.95
C ALA A 2 -48.97 -16.12 33.83
N VAL A 3 -49.47 -15.26 34.73
CA VAL A 3 -49.18 -13.81 34.71
C VAL A 3 -47.69 -13.54 34.91
N ILE A 4 -47.05 -14.23 35.86
CA ILE A 4 -45.61 -14.09 36.15
C ILE A 4 -44.77 -14.52 34.93
N GLY A 5 -45.16 -15.62 34.26
CA GLY A 5 -44.50 -16.09 33.04
C GLY A 5 -44.62 -15.11 31.87
N VAL A 6 -45.80 -14.51 31.68
CA VAL A 6 -46.02 -13.49 30.63
C VAL A 6 -45.22 -12.22 30.92
N SER A 7 -45.21 -11.74 32.17
CA SER A 7 -44.42 -10.57 32.56
C SER A 7 -42.92 -10.79 32.36
N ALA A 8 -42.39 -11.97 32.70
CA ALA A 8 -40.99 -12.32 32.49
C ALA A 8 -40.62 -12.34 30.99
N LEU A 9 -41.47 -12.89 30.13
CA LEU A 9 -41.27 -12.91 28.68
C LEU A 9 -41.27 -11.50 28.07
N VAL A 10 -42.16 -10.63 28.52
CA VAL A 10 -42.22 -9.22 28.05
C VAL A 10 -40.97 -8.46 28.48
N ILE A 11 -40.52 -8.61 29.72
CA ILE A 11 -39.28 -7.98 30.20
C ILE A 11 -38.08 -8.48 29.42
N LEU A 12 -37.98 -9.79 29.18
CA LEU A 12 -36.90 -10.38 28.40
C LEU A 12 -36.90 -9.86 26.95
N PHE A 13 -38.07 -9.76 26.33
CA PHE A 13 -38.21 -9.20 24.99
C PHE A 13 -37.72 -7.74 24.92
N PHE A 14 -38.17 -6.88 25.85
CA PHE A 14 -37.73 -5.49 25.91
C PHE A 14 -36.25 -5.34 26.26
N ALA A 15 -35.70 -6.21 27.11
CA ALA A 15 -34.28 -6.23 27.44
C ALA A 15 -33.42 -6.60 26.22
N ILE A 16 -33.80 -7.65 25.47
CA ILE A 16 -33.12 -8.05 24.23
C ILE A 16 -33.26 -6.95 23.17
N TRP A 17 -34.44 -6.36 23.02
CA TRP A 17 -34.70 -5.27 22.08
C TRP A 17 -33.86 -4.03 22.41
N ALA A 18 -33.82 -3.62 23.69
CA ALA A 18 -33.02 -2.50 24.14
C ALA A 18 -31.52 -2.77 23.99
N ALA A 19 -31.06 -3.98 24.34
CA ALA A 19 -29.67 -4.39 24.15
C ALA A 19 -29.26 -4.28 22.68
N HIS A 20 -30.01 -4.88 21.75
CA HIS A 20 -29.74 -4.76 20.31
C HIS A 20 -29.81 -3.32 19.80
N ARG A 21 -30.71 -2.49 20.34
CA ARG A 21 -30.83 -1.08 19.94
C ARG A 21 -29.64 -0.22 20.41
N VAL A 22 -29.00 -0.59 21.52
CA VAL A 22 -27.85 0.12 22.09
C VAL A 22 -26.52 -0.40 21.56
N THR A 23 -26.38 -1.71 21.32
CA THR A 23 -25.11 -2.31 20.85
C THR A 23 -24.88 -2.17 19.36
N ARG A 24 -25.95 -2.20 18.54
CA ARG A 24 -25.82 -2.07 17.08
C ARG A 24 -25.16 -0.75 16.62
N PRO A 25 -25.50 0.43 17.18
CA PRO A 25 -24.79 1.66 16.88
C PRO A 25 -23.30 1.60 17.23
N LEU A 26 -22.91 0.96 18.34
CA LEU A 26 -21.50 0.85 18.73
C LEU A 26 -20.70 0.03 17.71
N ALA A 27 -21.28 -1.05 17.16
CA ALA A 27 -20.65 -1.82 16.09
C ALA A 27 -20.37 -0.95 14.84
N HIS A 28 -21.32 -0.09 14.45
CA HIS A 28 -21.13 0.83 13.32
C HIS A 28 -20.00 1.85 13.57
N PHE A 29 -19.82 2.30 14.82
CA PHE A 29 -18.69 3.17 15.18
C PHE A 29 -17.36 2.42 15.14
N ALA A 30 -17.32 1.18 15.60
CA ALA A 30 -16.12 0.33 15.51
C ALA A 30 -15.73 0.10 14.04
N GLU A 31 -16.68 -0.29 13.20
CA GLU A 31 -16.46 -0.44 11.74
C GLU A 31 -16.04 0.87 11.07
N ALA A 32 -16.57 2.01 11.49
CA ALA A 32 -16.14 3.31 10.98
C ALA A 32 -14.73 3.68 11.43
N ALA A 33 -14.34 3.34 12.67
CA ALA A 33 -12.98 3.53 13.16
C ALA A 33 -11.98 2.64 12.42
N ASP A 34 -12.31 1.35 12.22
CA ASP A 34 -11.49 0.42 11.44
C ASP A 34 -11.34 0.91 9.99
N ARG A 35 -12.44 1.34 9.35
CA ARG A 35 -12.39 1.92 8.01
C ARG A 35 -11.57 3.20 7.96
N LEU A 36 -11.67 4.08 8.95
CA LEU A 36 -10.88 5.31 9.02
C LEU A 36 -9.37 5.00 9.11
N GLY A 37 -8.98 3.91 9.79
CA GLY A 37 -7.59 3.46 9.87
C GLY A 37 -7.03 2.95 8.54
N VAL A 38 -7.88 2.48 7.62
CA VAL A 38 -7.49 2.00 6.28
C VAL A 38 -7.65 3.08 5.21
N ASP A 39 -8.72 3.87 5.31
CA ASP A 39 -9.10 4.92 4.37
C ASP A 39 -9.68 6.12 5.12
N LEU A 40 -8.84 7.15 5.26
CA LEU A 40 -9.21 8.43 5.86
C LEU A 40 -10.35 9.10 5.09
N ARG A 41 -10.50 8.84 3.79
CA ARG A 41 -11.54 9.39 2.90
C ARG A 41 -12.83 8.57 2.85
N SER A 42 -12.96 7.55 3.71
CA SER A 42 -14.19 6.78 3.89
C SER A 42 -15.42 7.64 4.22
N SER A 43 -16.62 7.15 3.90
CA SER A 43 -17.87 7.90 4.10
C SER A 43 -18.07 8.30 5.57
N PRO A 44 -18.51 9.54 5.85
CA PRO A 44 -18.74 9.99 7.22
C PRO A 44 -19.86 9.20 7.90
N LEU A 45 -19.83 9.16 9.23
CA LEU A 45 -20.89 8.53 10.01
C LEU A 45 -22.21 9.29 9.85
N PRO A 46 -23.34 8.59 9.65
CA PRO A 46 -24.64 9.23 9.56
C PRO A 46 -25.03 9.88 10.90
N GLU A 47 -25.41 11.16 10.87
CA GLU A 47 -25.81 11.92 12.06
C GLU A 47 -27.30 11.71 12.44
N HIS A 48 -27.73 10.45 12.56
CA HIS A 48 -29.11 10.09 12.96
C HIS A 48 -29.15 9.35 14.31
N GLY A 49 -30.32 9.30 14.95
CA GLY A 49 -30.53 8.57 16.21
C GLY A 49 -30.65 9.49 17.42
N SER A 50 -30.29 8.98 18.61
CA SER A 50 -30.39 9.75 19.86
C SER A 50 -29.51 11.00 19.83
N ARG A 51 -29.77 11.96 20.71
CA ARG A 51 -29.00 13.22 20.78
C ARG A 51 -27.51 12.94 21.02
N GLU A 52 -27.23 11.95 21.87
CA GLU A 52 -25.89 11.50 22.24
C GLU A 52 -25.19 10.88 21.03
N LEU A 53 -25.89 10.03 20.28
CA LEU A 53 -25.34 9.37 19.09
C LEU A 53 -25.02 10.37 17.99
N ARG A 54 -25.93 11.34 17.73
CA ARG A 54 -25.69 12.42 16.76
C ARG A 54 -24.50 13.29 17.15
N LYS A 55 -24.36 13.61 18.45
CA LYS A 55 -23.22 14.39 18.95
C LYS A 55 -21.90 13.64 18.76
N ALA A 56 -21.88 12.34 19.05
CA ALA A 56 -20.71 11.49 18.84
C ALA A 56 -20.35 11.36 17.36
N ALA A 57 -21.34 11.11 16.48
CA ALA A 57 -21.14 11.03 15.03
C ALA A 57 -20.55 12.33 14.47
N ARG A 58 -21.09 13.49 14.89
CA ARG A 58 -20.57 14.79 14.48
C ARG A 58 -19.13 15.03 14.95
N ALA A 59 -18.81 14.69 16.19
CA ALA A 59 -17.45 14.80 16.72
C ALA A 59 -16.46 13.90 15.96
N PHE A 60 -16.88 12.68 15.63
CA PHE A 60 -16.10 11.74 14.81
C PHE A 60 -15.85 12.30 13.40
N ASN A 61 -16.91 12.79 12.73
CA ASN A 61 -16.80 13.39 11.39
C ASN A 61 -15.87 14.61 11.39
N GLN A 62 -15.95 15.47 12.41
CA GLN A 62 -15.04 16.62 12.55
C GLN A 62 -13.57 16.19 12.77
N MET A 63 -13.33 15.13 13.54
CA MET A 63 -12.00 14.57 13.72
C MET A 63 -11.47 14.01 12.41
N GLN A 64 -12.27 13.24 11.68
CA GLN A 64 -11.94 12.70 10.36
C GLN A 64 -11.56 13.83 9.39
N ASP A 65 -12.36 14.90 9.29
CA ASP A 65 -12.06 16.04 8.42
C ASP A 65 -10.80 16.81 8.84
N ARG A 66 -10.52 16.90 10.14
CA ARG A 66 -9.29 17.54 10.64
C ARG A 66 -8.05 16.71 10.28
N LEU A 67 -8.13 15.38 10.38
CA LEU A 67 -7.05 14.49 9.99
C LEU A 67 -6.78 14.55 8.48
N ARG A 68 -7.85 14.55 7.66
CA ARG A 68 -7.73 14.73 6.20
C ARG A 68 -6.98 16.01 5.84
N ARG A 69 -7.44 17.15 6.35
CA ARG A 69 -6.78 18.46 6.09
C ARG A 69 -5.32 18.45 6.52
N LEU A 70 -5.00 17.89 7.70
CA LEU A 70 -3.63 17.82 8.18
C LEU A 70 -2.71 17.02 7.23
N ILE A 71 -3.23 15.93 6.66
CA ILE A 71 -2.48 15.09 5.71
C ILE A 71 -2.36 15.81 4.36
N ASP A 72 -3.46 16.36 3.84
CA ASP A 72 -3.46 17.12 2.57
C ASP A 72 -2.48 18.31 2.63
N ASP A 73 -2.51 19.09 3.72
CA ASP A 73 -1.61 20.24 3.95
C ASP A 73 -0.15 19.79 4.01
N ARG A 74 0.13 18.67 4.71
CA ARG A 74 1.48 18.10 4.80
C ARG A 74 1.98 17.62 3.45
N THR A 75 1.14 16.97 2.66
CA THR A 75 1.49 16.51 1.31
C THR A 75 1.73 17.68 0.37
N MET A 76 0.90 18.73 0.44
CA MET A 76 1.10 19.96 -0.33
C MET A 76 2.41 20.68 0.04
N MET A 77 2.72 20.77 1.33
CA MET A 77 3.98 21.33 1.82
C MET A 77 5.18 20.52 1.30
N LEU A 78 5.13 19.18 1.39
CA LEU A 78 6.18 18.32 0.87
C LEU A 78 6.35 18.47 -0.65
N ALA A 79 5.24 18.64 -1.40
CA ALA A 79 5.29 18.89 -2.84
C ALA A 79 5.98 20.21 -3.19
N ALA A 80 5.66 21.29 -2.46
CA ALA A 80 6.28 22.59 -2.66
C ALA A 80 7.80 22.55 -2.36
N ILE A 81 8.18 21.98 -1.21
CA ILE A 81 9.61 21.82 -0.85
C ILE A 81 10.33 20.97 -1.90
N SER A 82 9.70 19.89 -2.36
CA SER A 82 10.30 18.99 -3.36
C SER A 82 10.54 19.72 -4.68
N HIS A 83 9.59 20.52 -5.14
CA HIS A 83 9.74 21.32 -6.36
C HIS A 83 10.94 22.30 -6.27
N ASP A 84 11.07 23.00 -5.15
CA ASP A 84 12.15 23.96 -4.95
C ASP A 84 13.52 23.27 -4.86
N LEU A 85 13.58 22.13 -4.14
CA LEU A 85 14.77 21.29 -4.06
C LEU A 85 15.19 20.74 -5.43
N ARG A 86 14.23 20.26 -6.25
CA ARG A 86 14.51 19.80 -7.62
C ARG A 86 15.15 20.91 -8.44
N THR A 87 14.63 22.14 -8.35
CA THR A 87 15.16 23.27 -9.09
C THR A 87 16.62 23.59 -8.71
N VAL A 88 16.96 23.58 -7.42
CA VAL A 88 18.35 23.82 -6.97
C VAL A 88 19.28 22.65 -7.28
N LEU A 89 18.81 21.40 -7.20
CA LEU A 89 19.58 20.21 -7.56
C LEU A 89 19.87 20.14 -9.05
N THR A 90 18.90 20.42 -9.93
CA THR A 90 19.14 20.49 -11.37
C THR A 90 20.17 21.57 -11.72
N ARG A 91 20.13 22.72 -11.05
CA ARG A 91 21.15 23.77 -11.21
C ARG A 91 22.52 23.31 -10.72
N LEU A 92 22.57 22.58 -9.61
CA LEU A 92 23.81 22.02 -9.09
C LEU A 92 24.39 20.98 -10.04
N LYS A 93 23.54 20.14 -10.65
CA LYS A 93 23.93 19.16 -11.68
C LYS A 93 24.60 19.84 -12.86
N LEU A 94 23.97 20.89 -13.41
CA LEU A 94 24.56 21.68 -14.50
C LEU A 94 25.91 22.31 -14.12
N ARG A 95 26.08 22.74 -12.87
CA ARG A 95 27.38 23.24 -12.38
C ARG A 95 28.42 22.14 -12.22
N ALA A 96 28.00 20.94 -11.81
CA ALA A 96 28.89 19.79 -11.66
C ALA A 96 29.49 19.36 -13.00
N GLU A 97 28.77 19.52 -14.11
CA GLU A 97 29.30 19.23 -15.47
C GLU A 97 30.57 20.03 -15.83
N PHE A 98 30.81 21.17 -15.17
CA PHE A 98 32.02 22.00 -15.38
C PHE A 98 33.20 21.62 -14.49
N ILE A 99 33.13 20.49 -13.75
CA ILE A 99 34.27 19.98 -12.99
C ILE A 99 35.31 19.40 -13.97
N ASP A 100 36.54 19.92 -13.91
CA ASP A 100 37.63 19.56 -14.85
C ASP A 100 38.04 18.08 -14.76
N GLU A 101 38.05 17.52 -13.55
CA GLU A 101 38.43 16.12 -13.30
C GLU A 101 37.24 15.18 -13.62
N PRO A 102 37.29 14.36 -14.69
CA PRO A 102 36.15 13.58 -15.15
C PRO A 102 35.61 12.63 -14.08
N GLN A 103 36.50 12.01 -13.30
CA GLN A 103 36.08 11.07 -12.25
C GLN A 103 35.31 11.77 -11.11
N GLN A 104 35.63 13.03 -10.81
CA GLN A 104 34.93 13.82 -9.79
C GLN A 104 33.62 14.39 -10.32
N ARG A 105 33.59 14.82 -11.59
CA ARG A 105 32.36 15.22 -12.29
C ARG A 105 31.34 14.09 -12.25
N ASP A 106 31.72 12.90 -12.73
CA ASP A 106 30.79 11.77 -12.86
C ASP A 106 30.26 11.33 -11.47
N LYS A 107 31.10 11.38 -10.43
CA LYS A 107 30.68 11.14 -9.03
C LYS A 107 29.69 12.19 -8.54
N ALA A 108 29.96 13.48 -8.78
CA ALA A 108 29.09 14.56 -8.33
C ALA A 108 27.73 14.53 -9.04
N VAL A 109 27.73 14.27 -10.35
CA VAL A 109 26.51 14.12 -11.16
C VAL A 109 25.69 12.92 -10.66
N ALA A 110 26.33 11.77 -10.41
CA ALA A 110 25.66 10.59 -9.88
C ALA A 110 25.05 10.82 -8.48
N ASP A 111 25.78 11.47 -7.57
CA ASP A 111 25.28 11.78 -6.23
C ASP A 111 24.05 12.72 -6.31
N ILE A 112 24.02 13.68 -7.25
CA ILE A 112 22.87 14.58 -7.45
C ILE A 112 21.67 13.83 -8.06
N ASP A 113 21.91 12.93 -9.00
CA ASP A 113 20.85 12.09 -9.58
C ASP A 113 20.23 11.15 -8.53
N GLU A 114 21.03 10.62 -7.60
CA GLU A 114 20.53 9.89 -6.45
C GLU A 114 19.65 10.77 -5.56
N MET A 115 20.06 12.00 -5.25
CA MET A 115 19.23 12.93 -4.48
C MET A 115 17.90 13.26 -5.18
N LEU A 116 17.91 13.43 -6.51
CA LEU A 116 16.70 13.66 -7.30
C LEU A 116 15.76 12.44 -7.25
N ALA A 117 16.31 11.23 -7.38
CA ALA A 117 15.53 10.00 -7.25
C ALA A 117 14.94 9.84 -5.83
N MET A 118 15.71 10.15 -4.78
CA MET A 118 15.25 10.13 -3.39
C MET A 118 14.09 11.10 -3.15
N LEU A 119 14.19 12.30 -3.73
CA LEU A 119 13.18 13.32 -3.66
C LEU A 119 11.88 12.88 -4.34
N ASP A 120 11.99 12.34 -5.55
CA ASP A 120 10.85 11.84 -6.32
C ASP A 120 10.16 10.68 -5.59
N ALA A 121 10.92 9.73 -5.06
CA ALA A 121 10.39 8.63 -4.28
C ALA A 121 9.68 9.11 -3.00
N SER A 122 10.24 10.10 -2.30
CA SER A 122 9.64 10.67 -1.08
C SER A 122 8.32 11.39 -1.38
N LEU A 123 8.28 12.17 -2.46
CA LEU A 123 7.05 12.84 -2.89
C LEU A 123 5.99 11.84 -3.35
N SER A 124 6.41 10.81 -4.07
CA SER A 124 5.54 9.73 -4.53
C SER A 124 4.94 8.96 -3.36
N PHE A 125 5.72 8.68 -2.32
CA PHE A 125 5.25 8.09 -1.06
C PHE A 125 4.25 9.00 -0.33
N ALA A 126 4.52 10.30 -0.24
CA ALA A 126 3.60 11.27 0.39
C ALA A 126 2.27 11.43 -0.38
N ARG A 127 2.31 11.33 -1.71
CA ARG A 127 1.12 11.40 -2.58
C ARG A 127 0.31 10.12 -2.61
N ASP A 128 0.91 8.97 -2.34
CA ASP A 128 0.16 7.71 -2.31
C ASP A 128 -0.95 7.72 -1.29
N ASP A 129 -0.82 8.45 -0.17
CA ASP A 129 -1.91 8.64 0.81
C ASP A 129 -3.10 9.47 0.27
N THR A 130 -2.95 10.13 -0.88
CA THR A 130 -3.90 11.12 -1.40
C THR A 130 -4.45 10.80 -2.79
N ALA A 131 -3.95 9.77 -3.49
CA ALA A 131 -4.34 9.50 -4.87
C ALA A 131 -5.78 8.96 -5.02
N GLU A 132 -6.63 9.75 -5.68
CA GLU A 132 -8.02 9.43 -6.09
C GLU A 132 -8.05 8.48 -7.30
N GLU A 133 -7.38 7.35 -7.22
CA GLU A 133 -7.53 6.33 -8.25
C GLU A 133 -8.83 5.54 -8.00
N ALA A 134 -9.76 5.57 -8.95
CA ALA A 134 -10.97 4.76 -8.86
C ALA A 134 -10.60 3.27 -8.92
N ARG A 135 -11.20 2.47 -8.04
CA ARG A 135 -11.07 1.01 -8.14
C ARG A 135 -11.85 0.54 -9.37
N THR A 136 -11.22 -0.31 -10.16
CA THR A 136 -11.80 -0.91 -11.37
C THR A 136 -11.40 -2.38 -11.45
N SER A 137 -12.03 -3.13 -12.36
CA SER A 137 -11.67 -4.52 -12.62
C SER A 137 -10.40 -4.55 -13.47
N VAL A 138 -9.30 -5.05 -12.89
CA VAL A 138 -7.98 -5.14 -13.51
C VAL A 138 -7.63 -6.61 -13.69
N ASP A 139 -7.12 -6.99 -14.86
CA ASP A 139 -6.52 -8.31 -15.04
C ASP A 139 -5.08 -8.30 -14.50
N LEU A 140 -4.88 -8.87 -13.32
CA LEU A 140 -3.56 -8.95 -12.68
C LEU A 140 -2.58 -9.79 -13.49
N SER A 141 -3.05 -10.83 -14.19
CA SER A 141 -2.19 -11.64 -15.06
C SER A 141 -1.56 -10.78 -16.15
N SER A 142 -2.39 -10.01 -16.87
CA SER A 142 -1.93 -9.10 -17.92
C SER A 142 -1.00 -8.00 -17.38
N LEU A 143 -1.27 -7.48 -16.18
CA LEU A 143 -0.44 -6.47 -15.53
C LEU A 143 0.94 -7.03 -15.15
N LEU A 144 0.99 -8.19 -14.51
CA LEU A 144 2.22 -8.85 -14.09
C LEU A 144 3.05 -9.28 -15.30
N GLN A 145 2.42 -9.87 -16.31
CA GLN A 145 3.07 -10.23 -17.57
C GLN A 145 3.69 -8.99 -18.23
N SER A 146 2.93 -7.91 -18.41
CA SER A 146 3.45 -6.65 -18.97
C SER A 146 4.65 -6.11 -18.21
N LEU A 147 4.65 -6.15 -16.87
CA LEU A 147 5.79 -5.70 -16.07
C LEU A 147 7.01 -6.61 -16.25
N CYS A 148 6.80 -7.92 -16.35
CA CYS A 148 7.88 -8.87 -16.60
C CYS A 148 8.47 -8.67 -17.99
N ASP A 149 7.64 -8.49 -19.01
CA ASP A 149 8.07 -8.24 -20.39
C ASP A 149 8.88 -6.94 -20.48
N ASP A 150 8.38 -5.83 -19.91
CA ASP A 150 9.08 -4.53 -19.89
C ASP A 150 10.48 -4.64 -19.25
N LEU A 151 10.60 -5.42 -18.17
CA LEU A 151 11.86 -5.64 -17.45
C LEU A 151 12.79 -6.64 -18.16
N ALA A 152 12.23 -7.64 -18.85
CA ALA A 152 13.00 -8.57 -19.67
C ALA A 152 13.60 -7.86 -20.89
N ASP A 153 12.83 -7.00 -21.55
CA ASP A 153 13.28 -6.16 -22.66
C ASP A 153 14.41 -5.20 -22.25
N ALA A 154 14.39 -4.75 -20.98
CA ALA A 154 15.47 -3.96 -20.38
C ALA A 154 16.71 -4.80 -19.98
N GLY A 155 16.71 -6.11 -20.26
CA GLY A 155 17.82 -7.04 -19.99
C GLY A 155 17.75 -7.76 -18.64
N GLY A 156 16.64 -7.66 -17.91
CA GLY A 156 16.43 -8.37 -16.65
C GLY A 156 16.12 -9.86 -16.87
N ARG A 157 16.55 -10.72 -15.94
CA ARG A 157 16.16 -12.14 -15.91
C ARG A 157 14.87 -12.28 -15.10
N VAL A 158 13.73 -12.16 -15.76
CA VAL A 158 12.41 -12.23 -15.11
C VAL A 158 11.48 -13.16 -15.89
N ALA A 159 10.68 -13.93 -15.16
CA ALA A 159 9.68 -14.80 -15.74
C ALA A 159 8.36 -14.69 -14.98
N TYR A 160 7.24 -14.80 -15.70
CA TYR A 160 5.91 -14.88 -15.12
C TYR A 160 5.28 -16.26 -15.39
N GLU A 161 4.72 -16.87 -14.35
CA GLU A 161 3.94 -18.11 -14.43
C GLU A 161 2.61 -17.97 -13.68
N GLY A 162 1.49 -18.17 -14.36
CA GLY A 162 0.19 -18.03 -13.71
C GLY A 162 -0.98 -18.28 -14.66
N PRO A 163 -2.22 -18.09 -14.18
CA PRO A 163 -3.40 -18.24 -15.02
C PRO A 163 -3.42 -17.17 -16.12
N PRO A 164 -4.03 -17.45 -17.29
CA PRO A 164 -4.08 -16.51 -18.40
C PRO A 164 -4.93 -15.27 -18.11
N ARG A 165 -5.83 -15.35 -17.12
CA ARG A 165 -6.67 -14.24 -16.69
C ARG A 165 -6.93 -14.32 -15.20
N LEU A 166 -6.68 -13.23 -14.48
CA LEU A 166 -6.91 -13.10 -13.06
C LEU A 166 -7.49 -11.72 -12.75
N ALA A 167 -8.81 -11.60 -12.86
CA ALA A 167 -9.50 -10.34 -12.60
C ALA A 167 -9.52 -10.01 -11.09
N TYR A 168 -9.17 -8.77 -10.76
CA TYR A 168 -9.16 -8.26 -9.40
C TYR A 168 -9.61 -6.80 -9.33
N TRP A 169 -10.43 -6.46 -8.33
CA TRP A 169 -10.93 -5.11 -8.13
C TRP A 169 -9.89 -4.25 -7.40
N SER A 170 -9.21 -3.36 -8.13
CA SER A 170 -8.07 -2.60 -7.60
C SER A 170 -7.88 -1.25 -8.28
N GLN A 171 -6.90 -0.50 -7.78
CA GLN A 171 -6.37 0.72 -8.36
C GLN A 171 -5.21 0.34 -9.32
N PRO A 172 -5.41 0.26 -10.65
CA PRO A 172 -4.42 -0.29 -11.59
C PRO A 172 -3.03 0.37 -11.56
N VAL A 173 -2.94 1.70 -11.46
CA VAL A 173 -1.68 2.44 -11.40
C VAL A 173 -0.96 2.16 -10.08
N ALA A 174 -1.67 2.21 -8.96
CA ALA A 174 -1.11 1.85 -7.66
C ALA A 174 -0.62 0.39 -7.65
N MET A 175 -1.43 -0.54 -8.15
CA MET A 175 -1.08 -1.97 -8.18
C MET A 175 0.13 -2.24 -9.08
N ARG A 176 0.19 -1.62 -10.27
CA ARG A 176 1.36 -1.68 -11.15
C ARG A 176 2.62 -1.21 -10.43
N ARG A 177 2.54 -0.10 -9.69
CA ARG A 177 3.67 0.42 -8.94
C ARG A 177 4.10 -0.48 -7.79
N ALA A 178 3.15 -1.09 -7.07
CA ALA A 178 3.46 -2.04 -6.01
C ALA A 178 4.27 -3.22 -6.57
N PHE A 179 3.80 -3.86 -7.64
CA PHE A 179 4.51 -4.99 -8.25
C PHE A 179 5.82 -4.57 -8.91
N ALA A 180 5.88 -3.42 -9.58
CA ALA A 180 7.14 -2.91 -10.13
C ALA A 180 8.22 -2.72 -9.05
N ASN A 181 7.85 -2.23 -7.86
CA ASN A 181 8.78 -2.12 -6.74
C ASN A 181 9.26 -3.49 -6.21
N LEU A 182 8.37 -4.48 -6.16
CA LEU A 182 8.73 -5.81 -5.65
C LEU A 182 9.61 -6.58 -6.66
N ILE A 183 9.22 -6.62 -7.93
CA ILE A 183 9.97 -7.29 -9.00
C ILE A 183 11.30 -6.57 -9.25
N GLY A 184 11.30 -5.23 -9.24
CA GLY A 184 12.53 -4.45 -9.34
C GLY A 184 13.50 -4.73 -8.19
N ASN A 185 13.02 -4.94 -6.97
CA ASN A 185 13.87 -5.35 -5.84
C ASN A 185 14.44 -6.77 -6.04
N ALA A 186 13.63 -7.73 -6.50
CA ALA A 186 14.08 -9.08 -6.79
C ALA A 186 15.23 -9.10 -7.82
N LEU A 187 15.06 -8.37 -8.94
CA LEU A 187 16.10 -8.23 -9.95
C LEU A 187 17.36 -7.55 -9.40
N LYS A 188 17.19 -6.51 -8.59
CA LYS A 188 18.30 -5.72 -8.08
C LYS A 188 19.16 -6.46 -7.04
N TYR A 189 18.53 -7.19 -6.13
CA TYR A 189 19.24 -7.84 -5.02
C TYR A 189 19.49 -9.33 -5.26
N GLY A 190 18.67 -9.98 -6.10
CA GLY A 190 18.81 -11.41 -6.41
C GLY A 190 19.17 -11.72 -7.86
N GLY A 191 19.28 -10.72 -8.74
CA GLY A 191 19.74 -10.88 -10.12
C GLY A 191 18.77 -11.61 -11.05
N GLU A 192 17.67 -12.14 -10.52
CA GLU A 192 16.55 -12.75 -11.25
C GLU A 192 15.27 -12.64 -10.42
N ALA A 193 14.12 -12.70 -11.09
CA ALA A 193 12.80 -12.64 -10.47
C ALA A 193 11.85 -13.66 -11.11
N ASP A 194 11.44 -14.66 -10.33
CA ASP A 194 10.39 -15.59 -10.73
C ASP A 194 9.07 -15.14 -10.11
N VAL A 195 8.15 -14.68 -10.96
CA VAL A 195 6.85 -14.15 -10.54
C VAL A 195 5.79 -15.20 -10.81
N SER A 196 5.03 -15.58 -9.79
CA SER A 196 3.87 -16.46 -9.96
C SER A 196 2.60 -15.87 -9.37
N ALA A 197 1.46 -16.21 -9.96
CA ALA A 197 0.17 -15.78 -9.46
C ALA A 197 -0.82 -16.95 -9.42
N ALA A 198 -1.63 -17.00 -8.37
CA ALA A 198 -2.69 -17.98 -8.21
C ALA A 198 -3.96 -17.33 -7.64
N GLY A 199 -5.10 -17.65 -8.23
CA GLY A 199 -6.41 -17.35 -7.68
C GLY A 199 -7.00 -18.57 -6.98
N SER A 200 -7.54 -18.39 -5.78
CA SER A 200 -8.28 -19.40 -5.02
C SER A 200 -9.66 -18.87 -4.63
N GLU A 201 -10.57 -19.74 -4.18
CA GLU A 201 -11.85 -19.33 -3.60
C GLU A 201 -11.62 -18.48 -2.34
N GLY A 202 -11.56 -17.15 -2.51
CA GLY A 202 -11.45 -16.21 -1.39
C GLY A 202 -10.17 -15.38 -1.33
N ALA A 203 -9.16 -15.66 -2.15
CA ALA A 203 -7.93 -14.85 -2.18
C ALA A 203 -7.15 -14.97 -3.50
N VAL A 204 -6.44 -13.90 -3.85
CA VAL A 204 -5.38 -13.87 -4.86
C VAL A 204 -4.04 -13.88 -4.14
N THR A 205 -3.14 -14.76 -4.56
CA THR A 205 -1.75 -14.80 -4.09
C THR A 205 -0.81 -14.54 -5.25
N VAL A 206 0.14 -13.63 -5.05
CA VAL A 206 1.25 -13.38 -5.98
C VAL A 206 2.55 -13.62 -5.23
N GLU A 207 3.41 -14.45 -5.77
CA GLU A 207 4.73 -14.75 -5.23
C GLU A 207 5.81 -14.22 -6.16
N ILE A 208 6.81 -13.54 -5.59
CA ILE A 208 7.98 -13.06 -6.33
C ILE A 208 9.21 -13.63 -5.61
N ALA A 209 9.92 -14.52 -6.31
CA ALA A 209 11.05 -15.25 -5.77
C ALA A 209 12.35 -14.79 -6.45
N ASP A 210 13.40 -14.53 -5.65
CA ASP A 210 14.72 -14.14 -6.15
C ASP A 210 15.80 -15.16 -5.74
N ARG A 211 17.06 -14.92 -6.12
CA ARG A 211 18.24 -15.71 -5.69
C ARG A 211 19.26 -14.88 -4.90
N GLY A 212 18.78 -13.84 -4.23
CA GLY A 212 19.61 -12.95 -3.44
C GLY A 212 20.04 -13.55 -2.10
N PRO A 213 20.70 -12.74 -1.25
CA PRO A 213 21.13 -13.17 0.08
C PRO A 213 19.97 -13.44 1.07
N GLY A 214 18.73 -13.14 0.68
CA GLY A 214 17.57 -13.23 1.56
C GLY A 214 17.50 -12.10 2.58
N ILE A 215 16.54 -12.20 3.51
CA ILE A 215 16.35 -11.24 4.60
C ILE A 215 16.26 -12.01 5.93
N PRO A 216 17.15 -11.74 6.90
CA PRO A 216 17.09 -12.37 8.21
C PRO A 216 15.71 -12.22 8.85
N ALA A 217 15.18 -13.29 9.46
CA ALA A 217 13.84 -13.31 10.02
C ALA A 217 13.53 -12.14 10.97
N ALA A 218 14.52 -11.74 11.80
CA ALA A 218 14.40 -10.62 12.73
C ALA A 218 14.20 -9.25 12.04
N MET A 219 14.61 -9.12 10.78
CA MET A 219 14.57 -7.86 10.01
C MET A 219 13.38 -7.79 9.06
N ARG A 220 12.63 -8.88 8.87
CA ARG A 220 11.56 -8.98 7.85
C ARG A 220 10.43 -7.97 8.04
N GLU A 221 10.11 -7.61 9.28
CA GLU A 221 9.11 -6.56 9.52
C GLU A 221 9.72 -5.17 9.34
N GLN A 222 10.97 -4.99 9.77
CA GLN A 222 11.66 -3.70 9.74
C GLN A 222 11.96 -3.21 8.31
N VAL A 223 12.17 -4.12 7.36
CA VAL A 223 12.41 -3.76 5.94
C VAL A 223 11.23 -3.09 5.24
N PHE A 224 10.05 -3.14 5.83
CA PHE A 224 8.88 -2.38 5.36
C PHE A 224 8.79 -0.98 5.96
N ALA A 225 9.67 -0.61 6.90
CA ALA A 225 9.73 0.75 7.41
C ALA A 225 10.27 1.70 6.34
N PRO A 226 9.66 2.89 6.17
CA PRO A 226 10.14 3.88 5.20
C PRO A 226 11.62 4.24 5.44
N PHE A 227 12.39 4.35 4.36
CA PHE A 227 13.82 4.69 4.36
C PHE A 227 14.73 3.65 5.02
N PHE A 228 14.21 2.50 5.43
CA PHE A 228 15.01 1.44 6.01
C PHE A 228 15.80 0.67 4.93
N ARG A 229 17.05 0.33 5.24
CA ARG A 229 17.94 -0.48 4.39
C ARG A 229 18.69 -1.50 5.26
N LEU A 230 18.84 -2.72 4.76
CA LEU A 230 19.61 -3.80 5.43
C LEU A 230 21.11 -3.52 5.43
N GLU A 231 21.64 -2.96 4.35
CA GLU A 231 23.03 -2.54 4.26
C GLU A 231 23.19 -1.17 4.92
N GLY A 232 23.97 -1.08 5.99
CA GLY A 232 24.35 0.21 6.61
C GLY A 232 25.28 1.07 5.74
N SER A 233 25.66 0.58 4.56
CA SER A 233 26.61 1.24 3.67
C SER A 233 25.92 2.02 2.56
N ARG A 234 26.39 3.24 2.32
CA ARG A 234 26.12 4.08 1.13
C ARG A 234 26.77 3.48 -0.13
N SER A 235 26.71 2.16 -0.31
CA SER A 235 27.26 1.53 -1.51
C SER A 235 26.36 1.90 -2.68
N ARG A 236 26.93 2.72 -3.56
CA ARG A 236 26.29 3.32 -4.75
C ARG A 236 25.70 2.31 -5.73
N GLU A 237 26.07 1.03 -5.64
CA GLU A 237 25.62 -0.03 -6.56
C GLU A 237 24.17 -0.45 -6.33
N THR A 238 23.66 -0.38 -5.09
CA THR A 238 22.28 -0.76 -4.77
C THR A 238 21.32 0.43 -4.74
N GLY A 239 21.58 1.52 -5.49
CA GLY A 239 20.89 2.83 -5.52
C GLY A 239 19.36 2.82 -5.37
N GLY A 240 18.86 2.61 -4.15
CA GLY A 240 17.45 2.41 -3.84
C GLY A 240 17.12 3.12 -2.54
N ASN A 241 16.04 3.91 -2.55
CA ASN A 241 15.77 4.89 -1.51
C ASN A 241 15.14 4.32 -0.22
N GLY A 242 15.10 2.99 -0.07
CA GLY A 242 14.45 2.31 1.06
C GLY A 242 12.92 2.47 1.11
N LEU A 243 12.31 2.96 0.03
CA LEU A 243 10.86 3.22 -0.04
C LEU A 243 10.07 2.16 -0.83
N GLY A 244 10.73 1.33 -1.64
CA GLY A 244 10.04 0.41 -2.55
C GLY A 244 9.14 -0.60 -1.81
N LEU A 245 9.67 -1.27 -0.79
CA LEU A 245 8.93 -2.24 0.03
C LEU A 245 7.83 -1.57 0.87
N SER A 246 8.09 -0.40 1.45
CA SER A 246 7.10 0.34 2.25
C SER A 246 5.93 0.82 1.39
N VAL A 247 6.20 1.33 0.19
CA VAL A 247 5.19 1.71 -0.81
C VAL A 247 4.37 0.49 -1.21
N ALA A 248 5.02 -0.61 -1.60
CA ALA A 248 4.32 -1.82 -2.02
C ALA A 248 3.39 -2.34 -0.92
N ARG A 249 3.87 -2.43 0.33
CA ARG A 249 3.05 -2.91 1.45
C ARG A 249 1.90 -1.97 1.80
N SER A 250 2.11 -0.66 1.75
CA SER A 250 1.04 0.32 1.95
C SER A 250 -0.08 0.16 0.91
N ILE A 251 0.28 0.02 -0.37
CA ILE A 251 -0.68 -0.19 -1.46
C ILE A 251 -1.43 -1.51 -1.27
N VAL A 252 -0.73 -2.61 -0.99
CA VAL A 252 -1.36 -3.92 -0.77
C VAL A 252 -2.31 -3.90 0.44
N ARG A 253 -1.91 -3.28 1.55
CA ARG A 253 -2.75 -3.13 2.75
C ARG A 253 -3.99 -2.29 2.50
N ARG A 254 -3.89 -1.23 1.69
CA ARG A 254 -5.06 -0.46 1.27
C ARG A 254 -6.05 -1.30 0.45
N HIS A 255 -5.57 -2.32 -0.25
CA HIS A 255 -6.40 -3.30 -0.95
C HIS A 255 -6.90 -4.44 -0.03
N GLY A 256 -6.69 -4.34 1.28
CA GLY A 256 -7.12 -5.34 2.27
C GLY A 256 -6.18 -6.55 2.40
N GLY A 257 -5.04 -6.52 1.73
CA GLY A 257 -4.05 -7.58 1.73
C GLY A 257 -2.89 -7.37 2.70
N ASP A 258 -1.86 -8.22 2.62
CA ASP A 258 -0.54 -7.94 3.20
C ASP A 258 0.59 -8.55 2.36
N ILE A 259 1.82 -8.12 2.65
CA ILE A 259 3.05 -8.67 2.10
C ILE A 259 3.82 -9.38 3.21
N THR A 260 4.24 -10.61 2.95
CA THR A 260 5.07 -11.42 3.85
C THR A 260 6.34 -11.88 3.15
N LEU A 261 7.39 -12.09 3.94
CA LEU A 261 8.72 -12.45 3.46
C LEU A 261 9.09 -13.84 4.00
N HIS A 262 9.48 -14.73 3.10
CA HIS A 262 9.85 -16.11 3.41
C HIS A 262 11.21 -16.43 2.79
N ASP A 263 11.87 -17.46 3.32
CA ASP A 263 13.07 -18.00 2.67
C ASP A 263 12.63 -18.81 1.45
N ARG A 264 13.41 -18.73 0.38
CA ARG A 264 13.20 -19.54 -0.82
C ARG A 264 13.97 -20.85 -0.72
N ASP A 265 13.34 -21.95 -1.14
CA ASP A 265 14.04 -23.23 -1.27
C ASP A 265 15.22 -23.12 -2.28
N GLY A 266 16.39 -23.59 -1.84
CA GLY A 266 17.64 -23.43 -2.58
C GLY A 266 18.30 -22.05 -2.46
N GLY A 267 17.81 -21.18 -1.56
CA GLY A 267 18.35 -19.84 -1.32
C GLY A 267 17.62 -18.74 -2.09
N GLY A 268 17.64 -17.53 -1.52
CA GLY A 268 16.89 -16.37 -2.00
C GLY A 268 15.78 -15.91 -1.07
N LEU A 269 15.07 -14.88 -1.48
CA LEU A 269 13.87 -14.37 -0.82
C LEU A 269 12.62 -14.73 -1.61
N LEU A 270 11.56 -15.12 -0.90
CA LEU A 270 10.21 -15.27 -1.44
C LEU A 270 9.33 -14.17 -0.85
N VAL A 271 8.92 -13.22 -1.69
CA VAL A 271 7.94 -12.19 -1.34
C VAL A 271 6.56 -12.72 -1.70
N ARG A 272 5.69 -12.90 -0.69
CA ARG A 272 4.30 -13.33 -0.89
C ARG A 272 3.34 -12.18 -0.63
N VAL A 273 2.60 -11.79 -1.66
CA VAL A 273 1.51 -10.83 -1.62
C VAL A 273 0.20 -11.60 -1.54
N THR A 274 -0.61 -11.34 -0.52
CA THR A 274 -1.95 -11.93 -0.39
C THR A 274 -2.99 -10.82 -0.46
N LEU A 275 -3.96 -10.98 -1.35
CA LEU A 275 -5.06 -10.05 -1.58
C LEU A 275 -6.38 -10.79 -1.33
N PRO A 276 -7.31 -10.24 -0.52
CA PRO A 276 -8.60 -10.89 -0.27
C PRO A 276 -9.43 -10.89 -1.56
N ALA A 277 -10.21 -11.94 -1.81
CA ALA A 277 -11.20 -11.88 -2.89
C ALA A 277 -12.15 -10.73 -2.58
N VAL A 278 -12.06 -9.66 -3.36
CA VAL A 278 -13.03 -8.59 -3.26
C VAL A 278 -14.35 -9.24 -3.66
N ALA A 279 -15.29 -9.33 -2.72
CA ALA A 279 -16.68 -9.61 -3.03
C ALA A 279 -17.12 -8.49 -3.97
N GLY A 280 -16.97 -8.74 -5.28
CA GLY A 280 -17.46 -7.84 -6.30
C GLY A 280 -18.92 -7.55 -6.00
N GLU A 281 -19.35 -6.33 -6.29
CA GLU A 281 -20.73 -5.86 -6.19
C GLU A 281 -21.70 -6.61 -7.14
N THR A 282 -21.59 -7.93 -7.25
CA THR A 282 -22.53 -8.81 -7.94
C THR A 282 -23.92 -8.81 -7.25
N SER A 283 -24.07 -8.16 -6.09
CA SER A 283 -25.36 -8.02 -5.39
C SER A 283 -26.14 -6.73 -5.73
N ARG A 284 -25.62 -5.81 -6.57
CA ARG A 284 -26.33 -4.54 -6.89
C ARG A 284 -26.96 -4.45 -8.28
N ALA A 285 -26.72 -5.43 -9.16
CA ALA A 285 -27.35 -5.48 -10.48
C ALA A 285 -28.58 -6.42 -10.55
N ALA A 286 -29.02 -6.98 -9.42
CA ALA A 286 -30.15 -7.91 -9.34
C ALA A 286 -31.21 -7.52 -8.29
N ALA A 287 -31.40 -6.21 -8.07
CA ALA A 287 -32.51 -5.67 -7.28
C ALA A 287 -33.22 -4.54 -8.04
#